data_AF-A0AAE3J193-F1
#
_entry.id   AF-A0AAE3J193-F1
#
_cell.length_a   1.000
_cell.length_b   1.000
_cell.length_c   1.000
_cell.angle_alpha   90.00
_cell.angle_beta   90.00
_cell.angle_gamma   90.00
#
_symmetry.space_group_name_H-M   'P 1'
#
loop_
_entity.id
_entity.type
_entity.pdbx_description
1 polymer ?
#
loop_
_entity_poly.entity_id
_entity_poly.type
_entity_poly.pdbx_seq_one_letter_code
_entity_poly.pdbx_strand_id
1 'polypeptide(L)'
;MTASAESVPHVAGGVVVEYNNLDIALVASGWSVVELLRGDVYNDRGDFVGYVHDALVLPDGDTTFVIVNVAGFLNIGEKLIGLPAGAFEINANGDLVLPNASKDNLKSLPRFFYARN
;
A
#
# COMPACT_ATOMS: atom_id res chain seq x y z
N MET A 1 -3.32 21.72 -56.12
CA MET A 1 -3.96 20.52 -55.54
C MET A 1 -2.90 19.83 -54.70
N THR A 2 -2.93 20.03 -53.38
CA THR A 2 -2.00 19.37 -52.45
C THR A 2 -2.80 18.95 -51.23
N ALA A 3 -2.90 17.64 -51.01
CA ALA A 3 -3.34 17.07 -49.75
C ALA A 3 -2.26 16.08 -49.33
N SER A 4 -1.56 16.39 -48.24
CA SER A 4 -0.67 15.47 -47.53
C SER A 4 -1.53 14.43 -46.82
N ALA A 5 -1.17 13.14 -46.96
CA ALA A 5 -1.76 12.06 -46.19
C ALA A 5 -0.97 11.89 -44.88
N GLU A 6 -1.64 11.97 -43.73
CA GLU A 6 -1.09 11.55 -42.44
C GLU A 6 -1.48 10.09 -42.18
N SER A 7 -0.48 9.26 -41.84
CA SER A 7 -0.63 7.83 -41.55
C SER A 7 -1.11 7.61 -40.12
N VAL A 8 -2.29 7.00 -39.97
CA VAL A 8 -2.88 6.65 -38.66
C VAL A 8 -2.19 5.40 -38.08
N PRO A 9 -1.67 5.41 -36.83
CA PRO A 9 -1.15 4.21 -36.20
C PRO A 9 -2.29 3.27 -35.75
N HIS A 10 -2.05 1.96 -35.87
CA HIS A 10 -2.98 0.90 -35.48
C HIS A 10 -3.22 0.90 -33.97
N VAL A 11 -4.35 1.43 -33.50
CA VAL A 11 -4.77 1.28 -32.09
C VAL A 11 -5.88 0.22 -32.04
N ALA A 12 -5.62 -0.87 -31.31
CA ALA A 12 -6.64 -1.87 -30.99
C ALA A 12 -7.77 -1.17 -30.22
N GLY A 13 -9.00 -1.29 -30.74
CA GLY A 13 -10.16 -0.58 -30.24
C GLY A 13 -10.30 -0.66 -28.72
N GLY A 14 -10.31 0.51 -28.07
CA GLY A 14 -10.66 0.63 -26.66
C GLY A 14 -12.17 0.71 -26.52
N VAL A 15 -12.76 -0.18 -25.72
CA VAL A 15 -14.10 0.05 -25.18
C VAL A 15 -14.00 1.25 -24.25
N VAL A 16 -14.75 2.32 -24.56
CA VAL A 16 -15.00 3.41 -23.62
C VAL A 16 -16.00 2.87 -22.60
N VAL A 17 -15.52 2.55 -21.40
CA VAL A 17 -16.41 2.38 -20.24
C VAL A 17 -16.55 3.76 -19.60
N GLU A 18 -17.69 4.42 -19.80
CA GLU A 18 -18.06 5.65 -19.07
C GLU A 18 -18.28 5.32 -17.59
N TYR A 19 -17.19 5.29 -16.81
CA TYR A 19 -17.27 5.40 -15.35
C TYR A 19 -17.09 6.88 -15.02
N ASN A 20 -18.23 7.58 -14.92
CA ASN A 20 -18.41 9.00 -14.56
C ASN A 20 -17.15 9.69 -13.99
N ASN A 21 -16.49 10.53 -14.81
CA ASN A 21 -15.44 11.46 -14.39
C ASN A 21 -14.36 10.91 -13.44
N LEU A 22 -13.68 9.82 -13.81
CA LEU A 22 -12.43 9.44 -13.16
C LEU A 22 -11.40 10.57 -13.28
N ASP A 23 -11.12 11.24 -12.17
CA ASP A 23 -10.02 12.20 -12.07
C ASP A 23 -8.71 11.43 -12.06
N ILE A 24 -8.00 11.44 -13.19
CA ILE A 24 -6.73 10.73 -13.35
C ILE A 24 -5.67 11.28 -12.38
N ALA A 25 -5.76 12.56 -11.98
CA ALA A 25 -4.87 13.13 -10.98
C ALA A 25 -5.11 12.54 -9.59
N LEU A 26 -6.37 12.24 -9.24
CA LEU A 26 -6.71 11.54 -8.00
C LEU A 26 -6.14 10.12 -8.00
N VAL A 27 -6.28 9.39 -9.11
CA VAL A 27 -5.71 8.03 -9.24
C VAL A 27 -4.19 8.06 -9.12
N ALA A 28 -3.52 9.06 -9.72
CA ALA A 28 -2.06 9.23 -9.61
C ALA A 28 -1.57 9.59 -8.20
N SER A 29 -2.46 10.10 -7.33
CA SER A 29 -2.14 10.40 -5.93
C SER A 29 -2.31 9.19 -4.99
N GLY A 30 -2.94 8.11 -5.47
CA GLY A 30 -3.13 6.88 -4.71
C GLY A 30 -1.85 6.06 -4.58
N TRP A 31 -1.78 5.22 -3.55
CA TRP A 31 -0.65 4.31 -3.35
C TRP A 31 -0.83 3.04 -4.18
N SER A 32 0.24 2.58 -4.84
CA SER A 32 0.26 1.27 -5.48
C SER A 32 0.28 0.18 -4.41
N VAL A 33 -0.81 -0.58 -4.30
CA VAL A 33 -0.91 -1.71 -3.35
C VAL A 33 0.16 -2.76 -3.63
N VAL A 34 0.52 -2.98 -4.89
CA VAL A 34 1.57 -3.92 -5.28
C VAL A 34 2.94 -3.47 -4.76
N GLU A 35 3.21 -2.17 -4.79
CA GLU A 35 4.47 -1.62 -4.26
C GLU A 35 4.48 -1.64 -2.74
N LEU A 36 3.36 -1.30 -2.09
CA LEU A 36 3.23 -1.43 -0.62
C LEU A 36 3.51 -2.86 -0.15
N LEU A 37 2.92 -3.87 -0.81
CA LEU A 37 3.12 -5.29 -0.48
C LEU A 37 4.56 -5.78 -0.73
N ARG A 38 5.34 -5.04 -1.52
CA ARG A 38 6.77 -5.32 -1.75
C ARG A 38 7.69 -4.53 -0.82
N GLY A 39 7.14 -3.58 -0.07
CA GLY A 39 7.90 -2.65 0.74
C GLY A 39 8.30 -3.21 2.11
N ASP A 40 9.47 -2.77 2.55
CA ASP A 40 9.94 -2.92 3.92
C ASP A 40 9.31 -1.85 4.82
N VAL A 41 9.06 -2.19 6.08
CA VAL A 41 8.54 -1.27 7.09
C VAL A 41 9.66 -0.89 8.03
N TYR A 42 9.87 0.42 8.20
CA TYR A 42 10.84 0.98 9.13
C TYR A 42 10.16 1.79 10.23
N ASN A 43 10.87 2.08 11.31
CA ASN A 43 10.43 3.09 12.28
C ASN A 43 11.03 4.47 11.97
N ASP A 44 10.64 5.46 12.76
CA ASP A 44 11.12 6.85 12.72
C ASP A 44 12.63 7.01 12.96
N ARG A 45 13.30 5.96 13.44
CA ARG A 45 14.76 5.91 13.64
C ARG A 45 15.49 5.20 12.50
N GLY A 46 14.77 4.71 11.49
CA GLY A 46 15.32 3.92 10.39
C GLY A 46 15.59 2.45 10.74
N ASP A 47 15.13 1.96 11.89
CA ASP A 47 15.25 0.54 12.21
C ASP A 47 14.25 -0.26 11.38
N PHE A 48 14.70 -1.38 10.81
CA PHE A 48 13.81 -2.33 10.14
C PHE A 48 12.84 -2.97 11.15
N VAL A 49 11.54 -2.86 10.88
CA VAL A 49 10.44 -3.37 11.73
C VAL A 49 9.90 -4.69 11.19
N GLY A 50 9.75 -4.81 9.87
CA GLY A 50 9.09 -5.95 9.25
C GLY A 50 8.68 -5.71 7.81
N TYR A 51 7.74 -6.52 7.32
CA TYR A 51 7.26 -6.47 5.94
C TYR A 51 5.75 -6.27 5.92
N VAL A 52 5.23 -5.61 4.88
CA VAL A 52 3.79 -5.58 4.64
C VAL A 52 3.34 -7.00 4.23
N HIS A 53 2.36 -7.53 4.95
CA HIS A 53 1.76 -8.83 4.68
C HIS A 53 0.53 -8.72 3.79
N ASP A 54 -0.31 -7.71 4.04
CA ASP A 54 -1.59 -7.53 3.36
C ASP A 54 -2.11 -6.09 3.52
N ALA A 55 -3.03 -5.70 2.65
CA ALA A 55 -3.79 -4.45 2.76
C ALA A 55 -5.29 -4.76 2.63
N LEU A 56 -6.04 -4.47 3.69
CA LEU A 56 -7.46 -4.74 3.77
C LEU A 56 -8.23 -3.45 3.53
N VAL A 57 -9.08 -3.43 2.50
CA VAL A 57 -10.06 -2.36 2.28
C VAL A 57 -11.40 -2.85 2.81
N LEU A 58 -12.01 -2.10 3.73
CA LEU A 58 -13.31 -2.45 4.28
C LEU A 58 -14.42 -2.26 3.24
N PRO A 59 -15.59 -2.89 3.45
CA PRO A 59 -16.74 -2.73 2.54
C PRO A 59 -17.26 -1.30 2.42
N ASP A 60 -16.88 -0.40 3.34
CA ASP A 60 -17.18 1.03 3.27
C ASP A 60 -16.40 1.76 2.17
N GLY A 61 -15.34 1.14 1.64
CA GLY A 61 -14.50 1.66 0.55
C GLY A 61 -13.44 2.67 0.99
N ASP A 62 -13.56 3.25 2.18
CA ASP A 62 -12.69 4.32 2.67
C ASP A 62 -11.70 3.82 3.72
N THR A 63 -12.09 2.84 4.53
CA THR A 63 -11.25 2.37 5.63
C THR A 63 -10.26 1.32 5.14
N THR A 64 -8.98 1.70 5.10
CA THR A 64 -7.89 0.78 4.75
C THR A 64 -7.02 0.45 5.95
N PHE A 65 -6.76 -0.84 6.14
CA PHE A 65 -5.78 -1.36 7.10
C PHE A 65 -4.60 -1.99 6.37
N VAL A 66 -3.42 -1.85 6.95
CA VAL A 66 -2.21 -2.53 6.52
C VAL A 66 -1.86 -3.57 7.59
N ILE A 67 -1.68 -4.81 7.17
CA ILE A 67 -1.21 -5.89 8.03
C ILE A 67 0.31 -5.97 7.87
N VAL A 68 1.04 -5.81 8.97
CA VAL A 68 2.51 -5.88 8.99
C VAL A 68 2.93 -7.16 9.68
N ASN A 69 3.79 -7.94 9.02
CA ASN A 69 4.52 -9.01 9.66
C ASN A 69 5.77 -8.45 10.34
N VAL A 70 5.70 -8.33 11.66
CA VAL A 70 6.83 -7.93 12.50
C VAL A 70 7.70 -9.17 12.74
N ALA A 71 8.64 -9.41 11.84
CA ALA A 71 9.56 -10.55 11.89
C ALA A 71 10.87 -10.17 12.60
N GLY A 72 11.30 -10.95 13.59
CA GLY A 72 12.61 -10.80 14.25
C GLY A 72 12.77 -9.56 15.15
N PHE A 73 12.03 -8.48 14.91
CA PHE A 73 12.13 -7.22 15.67
C PHE A 73 11.80 -7.40 17.15
N LEU A 74 10.83 -8.26 17.48
CA LEU A 74 10.35 -8.45 18.85
C LEU A 74 11.12 -9.52 19.65
N ASN A 75 12.04 -10.27 19.03
CA ASN A 75 12.73 -11.44 19.64
C ASN A 75 11.76 -12.52 20.20
N ILE A 76 10.52 -12.58 19.73
CA ILE A 76 9.49 -13.55 20.15
C ILE A 76 8.90 -14.34 18.96
N GLY A 77 9.60 -14.32 17.82
CA GLY A 77 9.09 -14.83 16.54
C GLY A 77 8.26 -13.80 15.77
N GLU A 78 7.58 -14.28 14.73
CA GLU A 78 6.75 -13.45 13.85
C GLU A 78 5.39 -13.13 14.47
N LYS A 79 4.93 -11.90 14.23
CA LYS A 79 3.64 -11.41 14.68
C LYS A 79 3.02 -10.51 13.62
N LEU A 80 1.83 -10.89 13.16
CA LEU A 80 1.00 -10.03 12.32
C LEU A 80 0.31 -8.98 13.19
N ILE A 81 0.36 -7.72 12.77
CA ILE A 81 -0.30 -6.59 13.43
C ILE A 81 -1.07 -5.81 12.36
N GLY A 82 -2.35 -5.56 12.59
CA GLY A 82 -3.17 -4.72 11.73
C GLY A 82 -3.19 -3.27 12.22
N LEU A 83 -2.86 -2.33 11.35
CA LEU A 83 -2.81 -0.90 11.64
C LEU A 83 -3.57 -0.12 10.56
N PRO A 84 -4.24 0.99 10.89
CA PRO A 84 -4.88 1.82 9.86
C PRO A 84 -3.82 2.38 8.91
N ALA A 85 -4.15 2.53 7.62
CA ALA A 85 -3.20 3.04 6.62
C ALA A 85 -2.64 4.42 6.98
N GLY A 86 -3.45 5.27 7.62
CA GLY A 86 -3.01 6.58 8.11
C GLY A 86 -2.03 6.57 9.29
N ALA A 87 -1.69 5.39 9.83
CA ALA A 87 -0.60 5.25 10.81
C ALA A 87 0.79 5.22 10.15
N PHE A 88 0.86 5.10 8.82
CA PHE A 88 2.10 5.00 8.08
C PHE A 88 2.41 6.28 7.32
N GLU A 89 3.70 6.53 7.15
CA GLU A 89 4.26 7.63 6.38
C GLU A 89 5.16 7.06 5.28
N ILE A 90 5.35 7.81 4.20
CA ILE A 90 6.36 7.48 3.18
C ILE A 90 7.53 8.44 3.35
N ASN A 91 8.72 7.90 3.55
CA ASN A 91 9.92 8.74 3.65
C ASN A 91 10.40 9.22 2.26
N ALA A 92 11.43 10.07 2.23
CA ALA A 92 11.99 10.61 0.99
C ALA A 92 12.57 9.55 0.03
N ASN A 93 12.86 8.34 0.51
CA ASN A 93 13.36 7.22 -0.28
C ASN A 93 12.23 6.35 -0.86
N GLY A 94 10.98 6.61 -0.46
CA GLY A 94 9.83 5.78 -0.83
C GLY A 94 9.55 4.62 0.13
N ASP A 95 10.25 4.53 1.26
CA ASP A 95 10.03 3.46 2.24
C ASP A 95 8.82 3.76 3.13
N LEU A 96 8.13 2.69 3.54
CA LEU A 96 7.01 2.77 4.48
C LEU A 96 7.55 2.90 5.91
N VAL A 97 7.17 3.97 6.59
CA VAL A 97 7.56 4.27 7.97
C VAL A 97 6.36 4.13 8.87
N LEU A 98 6.51 3.37 9.95
CA LEU A 98 5.57 3.31 11.07
C LEU A 98 6.16 4.08 12.26
N PRO A 99 5.73 5.32 12.51
CA PRO A 99 6.22 6.12 13.62
C PRO A 99 5.96 5.44 14.96
N ASN A 100 6.86 5.64 15.94
CA ASN A 100 6.74 5.09 17.30
C ASN A 100 6.68 3.55 17.36
N ALA A 101 7.14 2.85 16.32
CA ALA A 101 7.25 1.41 16.27
C ALA A 101 8.44 0.90 17.10
N SER A 102 8.35 1.04 18.42
CA SER A 102 9.30 0.46 19.36
C SER A 102 8.96 -1.02 19.63
N LYS A 103 9.97 -1.80 20.03
CA LYS A 103 9.78 -3.23 20.35
C LYS A 103 8.69 -3.44 21.40
N ASP A 104 8.66 -2.61 22.44
CA ASP A 104 7.69 -2.75 23.53
C ASP A 104 6.28 -2.37 23.09
N ASN A 105 6.14 -1.32 22.27
CA ASN A 105 4.85 -0.92 21.71
C ASN A 105 4.27 -2.03 20.82
N LEU A 106 5.06 -2.50 19.85
CA LEU A 106 4.62 -3.57 18.93
C LEU A 106 4.37 -4.91 19.64
N LYS A 107 5.09 -5.21 20.73
CA LYS A 107 4.80 -6.37 21.60
C LYS A 107 3.44 -6.26 22.26
N SER A 108 3.06 -5.07 22.72
CA SER A 108 1.80 -4.83 23.43
C SER A 108 0.56 -4.90 22.54
N LEU A 109 0.71 -4.61 21.24
CA LEU A 109 -0.42 -4.63 20.29
C LEU A 109 -1.03 -6.03 20.16
N PRO A 110 -2.33 -6.17 19.86
CA PRO A 110 -2.92 -7.48 19.60
C PRO A 110 -2.32 -8.11 18.34
N ARG A 111 -2.22 -9.45 18.33
CA ARG A 111 -1.90 -10.20 17.10
C ARG A 111 -3.14 -10.19 16.20
N PHE A 112 -2.93 -9.90 14.92
CA PHE A 112 -3.96 -10.05 13.89
C PHE A 112 -4.11 -11.54 13.51
N PHE A 113 -5.36 -11.97 13.36
CA PHE A 113 -5.71 -13.32 12.91
C PHE A 113 -6.69 -13.22 11.75
N TYR A 114 -6.40 -13.94 10.67
CA TYR A 114 -7.38 -14.15 9.61
C TYR A 114 -8.51 -15.04 10.13
N ALA A 115 -9.73 -14.77 9.66
CA ALA A 115 -10.83 -15.70 9.85
C ALA A 115 -10.42 -17.05 9.28
N ARG A 116 -10.43 -18.09 10.12
CA ARG A 116 -10.26 -19.47 9.64
C ARG A 116 -11.47 -19.81 8.78
N ASN A 117 -11.21 -20.19 7.53
CA ASN A 117 -12.18 -20.92 6.72
C ASN A 117 -12.39 -22.33 7.28
#